data_AF-A0A0F4QHA4-F1
#
_entry.id   AF-A0A0F4QHA4-F1
#
_cell.length_a   1.000
_cell.length_b   1.000
_cell.length_c   1.000
_cell.angle_alpha   90.00
_cell.angle_beta   90.00
_cell.angle_gamma   90.00
#
_symmetry.space_group_name_H-M   'P 1'
#
loop_
_entity.id
_entity.type
_entity.pdbx_description
1 polymer ?
#
loop_
_entity_poly.entity_id
_entity_poly.type
_entity_poly.pdbx_seq_one_letter_code
_entity_poly.pdbx_strand_id
1 'polypeptide(L)'
;MNPPLREISLDGDYAIESNFPLADLLKPEQEYQKVYKDTMPKIRAAGFLRTQAIQEHIEDLMQHSSGVSEIKSALSRCYQIDVSFIKSMDDLKPSNLASFMQ
;
A
#
# COMPACT_ATOMS: atom_id res chain seq x y z
N MET A 1 -43.00 31.80 33.55
CA MET A 1 -42.88 32.27 32.15
C MET A 1 -42.04 31.23 31.41
N ASN A 2 -42.66 30.48 30.50
CA ASN A 2 -41.94 29.51 29.67
C ASN A 2 -41.44 30.21 28.39
N PRO A 3 -40.22 29.91 27.90
CA PRO A 3 -39.74 30.50 26.67
C PRO A 3 -40.55 29.98 25.46
N PRO A 4 -40.70 30.76 24.39
CA PRO A 4 -41.44 30.32 23.22
C PRO A 4 -40.68 29.20 22.51
N LEU A 5 -41.36 28.08 22.28
CA LEU A 5 -40.92 27.04 21.36
C LEU A 5 -40.91 27.63 19.94
N ARG A 6 -39.72 27.80 19.36
CA ARG A 6 -39.60 28.06 17.92
C ARG A 6 -39.81 26.71 17.22
N GLU A 7 -41.01 26.47 16.71
CA GLU A 7 -41.23 25.41 15.74
C GLU A 7 -40.54 25.81 14.44
N ILE A 8 -39.53 25.02 14.05
CA ILE A 8 -38.90 25.12 12.74
C ILE A 8 -39.82 24.33 11.81
N SER A 9 -40.74 25.01 11.12
CA SER A 9 -41.55 24.39 10.07
C SER A 9 -40.61 23.97 8.94
N LEU A 10 -40.62 22.67 8.64
CA LEU A 10 -39.89 22.03 7.54
C LEU A 10 -40.72 22.05 6.23
N ASP A 11 -41.65 23.00 6.09
CA ASP A 11 -42.51 23.14 4.89
C ASP A 11 -41.86 24.02 3.81
N GLY A 12 -40.58 23.77 3.56
CA GLY A 12 -39.87 24.32 2.42
C GLY A 12 -39.10 23.20 1.75
N ASP A 13 -39.26 23.06 0.44
CA ASP A 13 -38.36 22.27 -0.39
C ASP A 13 -36.96 22.88 -0.29
N TYR A 14 -36.22 22.54 0.76
CA TYR A 14 -34.79 22.74 0.81
C TYR A 14 -34.19 21.69 -0.12
N ALA A 15 -34.21 21.98 -1.42
CA ALA A 15 -33.25 21.41 -2.34
C ALA A 15 -31.87 21.88 -1.85
N ILE A 16 -31.20 21.05 -1.06
CA ILE A 16 -29.76 21.17 -0.88
C ILE A 16 -29.20 20.89 -2.27
N GLU A 17 -29.03 21.93 -3.08
CA GLU A 17 -28.22 21.87 -4.28
C GLU A 17 -26.79 21.56 -3.84
N SER A 18 -26.51 20.27 -3.67
CA SER A 18 -25.15 19.77 -3.62
C SER A 18 -24.54 20.01 -5.00
N ASN A 19 -24.00 21.22 -5.20
CA ASN A 19 -23.23 21.61 -6.38
C ASN A 19 -21.87 20.89 -6.47
N PHE A 20 -21.63 19.90 -5.61
CA PHE A 20 -20.51 18.99 -5.74
C PHE A 20 -20.95 17.78 -6.58
N PRO A 21 -20.32 17.53 -7.75
CA PRO A 21 -20.52 16.30 -8.48
C PRO A 21 -20.26 15.11 -7.54
N LEU A 22 -21.19 14.18 -7.43
CA LEU A 22 -20.99 12.92 -6.67
C LEU A 22 -19.71 12.18 -7.10
N ALA A 23 -19.23 12.43 -8.33
CA ALA A 23 -17.95 11.93 -8.84
C ALA A 23 -16.73 12.46 -8.07
N ASP A 24 -16.78 13.67 -7.51
CA ASP A 24 -15.68 14.27 -6.75
C ASP A 24 -15.53 13.66 -5.35
N LEU A 25 -16.61 13.11 -4.77
CA LEU A 25 -16.56 12.37 -3.50
C LEU A 25 -15.87 11.00 -3.65
N LEU A 26 -15.86 10.42 -4.86
CA LEU A 26 -15.29 9.10 -5.15
C LEU A 26 -13.80 9.15 -5.50
N LYS A 27 -13.27 10.31 -5.90
CA LYS A 27 -11.86 10.47 -6.28
C LYS A 27 -10.88 10.08 -5.15
N PRO A 28 -11.08 10.53 -3.90
CA PRO A 28 -10.18 10.16 -2.80
C PRO A 28 -10.19 8.65 -2.51
N GLU A 29 -11.34 8.00 -2.63
CA GLU A 29 -11.45 6.55 -2.43
C GLU A 29 -10.75 5.79 -3.56
N GLN A 30 -10.89 6.23 -4.81
CA GLN A 30 -10.21 5.62 -5.96
C GLN A 30 -8.69 5.77 -5.88
N GLU A 31 -8.21 6.95 -5.47
CA GLU A 31 -6.78 7.19 -5.23
C GLU A 31 -6.25 6.31 -4.09
N TYR A 32 -6.97 6.23 -2.97
CA TYR A 32 -6.62 5.34 -1.87
C TYR A 32 -6.57 3.87 -2.33
N GLN A 33 -7.59 3.40 -3.04
CA GLN A 33 -7.63 2.02 -3.54
C GLN A 33 -6.48 1.74 -4.51
N LYS A 34 -6.10 2.71 -5.35
CA LYS A 34 -4.95 2.59 -6.25
C LYS A 34 -3.65 2.45 -5.47
N VAL A 35 -3.41 3.36 -4.52
CA VAL A 35 -2.21 3.32 -3.65
C VAL A 35 -2.16 2.01 -2.86
N TYR A 36 -3.29 1.56 -2.32
CA TYR A 36 -3.40 0.31 -1.58
C TYR A 36 -3.03 -0.90 -2.43
N LYS A 37 -3.60 -1.00 -3.64
CA LYS A 37 -3.31 -2.09 -4.59
C LYS A 37 -1.84 -2.12 -5.01
N ASP A 38 -1.21 -0.95 -5.15
CA ASP A 38 0.19 -0.85 -5.55
C ASP A 38 1.18 -1.10 -4.40
N THR A 39 0.80 -0.76 -3.16
CA THR A 39 1.72 -0.77 -2.00
C THR A 39 1.64 -2.06 -1.21
N MET A 40 0.44 -2.61 -0.97
CA MET A 40 0.27 -3.81 -0.13
C MET A 40 1.00 -5.06 -0.64
N PRO A 41 1.10 -5.33 -1.95
CA PRO A 41 1.93 -6.43 -2.44
C PRO A 41 3.40 -6.28 -2.07
N LYS A 42 3.93 -5.04 -2.13
CA LYS A 42 5.33 -4.74 -1.77
C LYS A 42 5.59 -4.92 -0.28
N ILE A 43 4.67 -4.47 0.57
CA ILE A 43 4.75 -4.69 2.02
C ILE A 43 4.76 -6.19 2.34
N ARG A 44 3.86 -6.96 1.73
CA ARG A 44 3.81 -8.42 1.92
C ARG A 44 5.07 -9.12 1.43
N ALA A 45 5.58 -8.74 0.26
CA ALA A 45 6.83 -9.25 -0.27
C ALA A 45 8.01 -8.91 0.65
N ALA A 46 8.13 -7.68 1.14
CA ALA A 46 9.19 -7.28 2.07
C ALA A 46 9.13 -8.06 3.39
N GLY A 47 7.92 -8.27 3.94
CA GLY A 47 7.72 -9.10 5.12
C GLY A 47 8.14 -10.55 4.90
N PHE A 48 7.82 -11.12 3.74
CA PHE A 48 8.24 -12.46 3.37
C PHE A 48 9.77 -12.57 3.20
N LEU A 49 10.37 -11.62 2.47
CA LEU A 49 11.82 -11.57 2.25
C LEU A 49 12.60 -11.45 3.55
N ARG A 50 12.03 -10.81 4.58
CA ARG A 50 12.65 -10.65 5.90
C ARG A 50 12.67 -11.94 6.73
N THR A 51 11.92 -12.97 6.36
CA THR A 51 11.93 -14.23 7.10
C THR A 51 13.31 -14.89 7.05
N GLN A 52 13.70 -15.55 8.14
CA GLN A 52 15.06 -16.08 8.29
C GLN A 52 15.46 -17.03 7.15
N ALA A 53 14.60 -17.99 6.82
CA ALA A 53 14.88 -18.96 5.76
C ALA A 53 15.09 -18.30 4.38
N ILE A 54 14.40 -17.17 4.12
CA ILE A 54 14.54 -16.43 2.87
C ILE A 54 15.81 -15.57 2.89
N GLN A 55 16.18 -15.02 4.04
CA GLN A 55 17.45 -14.31 4.21
C GLN A 55 18.66 -15.22 4.00
N GLU A 56 18.63 -16.43 4.55
CA GLU A 56 19.67 -17.45 4.31
C GLU A 56 19.80 -17.76 2.81
N HIS A 57 18.68 -17.97 2.11
CA HIS A 57 18.70 -18.18 0.67
C HIS A 57 19.16 -16.94 -0.12
N ILE A 58 18.82 -15.72 0.31
CA ILE A 58 19.31 -14.49 -0.31
C ILE A 58 20.82 -14.38 -0.15
N GLU A 59 21.36 -14.71 1.02
CA GLU A 59 22.81 -14.72 1.27
C GLU A 59 23.52 -15.71 0.33
N ASP A 60 22.97 -16.92 0.18
CA ASP A 60 23.49 -17.92 -0.77
C ASP A 60 23.45 -17.37 -2.22
N LEU A 61 22.33 -16.76 -2.62
CA LEU A 61 22.21 -16.15 -3.94
C LEU A 61 23.21 -14.99 -4.12
N MET A 62 23.47 -14.19 -3.09
CA MET A 62 24.45 -13.10 -3.16
C MET A 62 25.88 -13.60 -3.27
N GLN A 63 26.19 -14.78 -2.74
CA GLN A 63 27.50 -15.42 -2.86
C GLN A 63 27.73 -16.06 -4.23
N HIS A 64 26.67 -16.53 -4.89
CA HIS A 64 26.76 -17.33 -6.11
C HIS A 64 26.23 -16.65 -7.39
N SER A 65 25.47 -15.57 -7.29
CA SER A 65 24.94 -14.83 -8.45
C SER A 65 25.67 -13.52 -8.70
N SER A 66 25.64 -13.06 -9.94
CA SER A 66 26.50 -11.98 -10.44
C SER A 66 25.85 -10.59 -10.35
N GLY A 67 24.58 -10.47 -9.92
CA GLY A 67 23.94 -9.17 -9.78
C GLY A 67 22.48 -9.14 -9.33
N VAL A 68 22.02 -7.94 -8.97
CA VAL A 68 20.66 -7.69 -8.43
C VAL A 68 19.57 -8.22 -9.35
N SER A 69 19.76 -8.13 -10.67
CA SER A 69 18.79 -8.61 -11.66
C SER A 69 18.57 -10.12 -11.61
N GLU A 70 19.64 -10.89 -11.38
CA GLU A 70 19.59 -12.35 -11.28
C GLU A 70 18.89 -12.77 -9.98
N ILE A 71 19.23 -12.12 -8.87
CA ILE A 71 18.58 -12.34 -7.57
C ILE A 71 17.09 -12.00 -7.65
N LYS A 72 16.72 -10.86 -8.24
CA LYS A 72 15.31 -10.51 -8.46
C LYS A 72 14.58 -11.57 -9.28
N SER A 73 15.22 -12.06 -10.35
CA SER A 73 14.64 -13.12 -11.18
C SER A 73 14.51 -14.44 -10.44
N ALA A 74 15.46 -14.79 -9.56
CA ALA A 74 15.38 -15.98 -8.72
C ALA A 74 14.25 -15.86 -7.69
N LEU A 75 14.22 -14.77 -6.92
CA LEU A 75 13.20 -14.52 -5.90
C LEU A 75 11.78 -14.48 -6.48
N SER A 76 11.61 -13.82 -7.63
CA SER A 76 10.31 -13.76 -8.32
C SER A 76 9.86 -15.15 -8.80
N ARG A 77 10.77 -15.97 -9.35
CA ARG A 77 10.45 -17.33 -9.83
C ARG A 77 10.19 -18.31 -8.68
N CYS A 78 11.01 -18.30 -7.64
CA CYS A 78 10.92 -19.26 -6.54
C CYS A 78 9.73 -18.98 -5.63
N TYR A 79 9.38 -17.71 -5.41
CA TYR A 79 8.40 -17.32 -4.39
C TYR A 79 7.16 -16.61 -4.95
N GLN A 80 7.11 -16.35 -6.25
CA GLN A 80 5.97 -15.68 -6.91
C GLN A 80 5.59 -14.34 -6.25
N ILE A 81 6.61 -13.61 -5.77
CA ILE A 81 6.45 -12.32 -5.10
C ILE A 81 6.87 -11.17 -6.02
N ASP A 82 6.28 -10.00 -5.79
CA ASP A 82 6.72 -8.76 -6.42
C ASP A 82 8.05 -8.31 -5.80
N VAL A 83 9.08 -8.16 -6.63
CA VAL A 83 10.41 -7.67 -6.28
C VAL A 83 10.75 -6.36 -7.01
N SER A 84 9.76 -5.71 -7.63
CA SER A 84 9.93 -4.48 -8.41
C SER A 84 10.59 -3.36 -7.62
N PHE A 85 10.35 -3.31 -6.30
CA PHE A 85 10.85 -2.30 -5.38
C PHE A 85 12.34 -2.44 -5.04
N ILE A 86 12.97 -3.59 -5.31
CA ILE A 86 14.40 -3.84 -5.06
C ILE A 86 15.21 -3.16 -6.17
N LYS A 87 16.03 -2.17 -5.81
CA LYS A 87 16.90 -1.43 -6.76
C LYS A 87 18.36 -1.83 -6.62
N SER A 88 18.75 -2.30 -5.45
CA SER A 88 20.13 -2.60 -5.06
C SER A 88 20.19 -3.85 -4.17
N MET A 89 21.39 -4.39 -3.96
CA MET A 89 21.58 -5.50 -3.00
C MET A 89 21.31 -5.05 -1.57
N ASP A 90 21.52 -3.78 -1.25
CA ASP A 90 21.24 -3.25 0.09
C ASP A 90 19.74 -3.31 0.44
N ASP A 91 18.84 -3.22 -0.55
CA ASP A 91 17.40 -3.29 -0.31
C ASP A 91 16.95 -4.66 0.23
N LEU A 92 17.77 -5.70 0.06
CA LEU A 92 17.51 -7.06 0.54
C LEU A 92 17.84 -7.25 2.03
N LYS A 93 18.56 -6.30 2.65
CA LYS A 93 18.94 -6.38 4.05
C LYS A 93 17.70 -6.30 4.96
N PRO A 94 17.65 -7.04 6.07
CA PRO A 94 16.51 -7.04 6.98
C PRO A 94 16.11 -5.66 7.50
N SER A 95 17.10 -4.79 7.74
CA SER A 95 16.90 -3.41 8.20
C SER A 95 16.13 -2.56 7.17
N ASN A 96 16.44 -2.74 5.89
CA ASN A 96 15.84 -1.97 4.80
C ASN A 96 14.47 -2.54 4.44
N LEU A 97 14.30 -3.87 4.48
CA LEU A 97 13.00 -4.51 4.33
C LEU A 97 12.02 -4.13 5.44
N ALA A 98 12.50 -3.88 6.67
CA ALA A 98 11.66 -3.43 7.77
C ALA A 98 11.04 -2.04 7.55
N SER A 99 11.70 -1.18 6.77
CA SER A 99 11.19 0.17 6.46
C SER A 99 9.90 0.17 5.64
N PHE A 100 9.60 -0.92 4.94
CA PHE A 100 8.35 -1.07 4.17
C PHE A 100 7.14 -1.42 5.05
N MET A 101 7.33 -1.72 6.33
CA MET A 101 6.26 -2.13 7.24
C MET A 101 5.93 -1.09 8.33
N GLN A 102 6.60 0.06 8.32
CA GLN A 102 6.37 1.20 9.22
C GLN A 102 5.46 2.23 8.54
#